data_AF-A0A2V6IVK2-F1
#
_entry.id   AF-A0A2V6IVK2-F1
#
_cell.length_a   1.000
_cell.length_b   1.000
_cell.length_c   1.000
_cell.angle_alpha   90.00
_cell.angle_beta   90.00
_cell.angle_gamma   90.00
#
_symmetry.space_group_name_H-M   'P 1'
#
loop_
_entity.id
_entity.type
_entity.pdbx_description
1 polymer ?
#
loop_
_entity_poly.entity_id
_entity_poly.type
_entity_poly.pdbx_seq_one_letter_code
_entity_poly.pdbx_strand_id
1 'polypeptide(L)'
;MLPIALSFAGASFIGFNGNSSASSGKFIVNGATANHADAAQIVFGNSATAGHGTFTLHAGTVSGAGGGLMIFNQTAGAGSATLIANGGSGMGSHVSFFGDSTGGTARVEVFGDASMDIGSHNAPGLTVGSVIRFG
;
A
#
# COMPACT_ATOMS: atom_id res chain seq x y z
N MET A 1 -29.57 12.09 16.95
CA MET A 1 -28.16 12.54 17.10
C MET A 1 -27.36 11.86 16.01
N LEU A 2 -26.88 12.62 15.01
CA LEU A 2 -25.94 12.12 14.01
C LEU A 2 -24.56 12.02 14.67
N PRO A 3 -23.77 10.95 14.47
CA PRO A 3 -22.41 10.90 14.97
C PRO A 3 -21.57 11.96 14.26
N ILE A 4 -20.98 12.86 15.04
CA ILE A 4 -19.95 13.79 14.57
C ILE A 4 -18.69 12.95 14.34
N ALA A 5 -18.31 12.77 13.08
CA ALA A 5 -17.00 12.24 12.75
C ALA A 5 -15.96 13.33 13.06
N LEU A 6 -15.27 13.17 14.20
CA LEU A 6 -14.06 13.94 14.48
C LEU A 6 -12.94 13.42 13.55
N SER A 7 -12.70 14.13 12.45
CA SER A 7 -11.55 13.90 11.58
C SER A 7 -10.29 14.44 12.27
N PHE A 8 -9.40 13.55 12.72
CA PHE A 8 -8.03 13.95 13.03
C PHE A 8 -7.28 14.19 11.71
N ALA A 9 -6.78 15.41 11.51
CA ALA A 9 -5.88 15.74 10.42
C ALA A 9 -4.50 15.10 10.69
N GLY A 10 -4.39 13.80 10.45
CA GLY A 10 -3.16 13.05 10.59
C GLY A 10 -3.28 11.71 9.89
N ALA A 11 -2.47 11.50 8.87
CA ALA A 11 -2.30 10.21 8.21
C ALA A 11 -1.97 9.12 9.25
N SER A 12 -2.70 8.01 9.23
CA SER A 12 -2.36 6.85 10.05
C SER A 12 -1.11 6.14 9.50
N PHE A 13 -0.20 5.72 10.37
CA PHE A 13 1.02 5.00 10.01
C PHE A 13 1.05 3.63 10.69
N ILE A 14 1.27 2.57 9.92
CA ILE A 14 1.53 1.22 10.43
C ILE A 14 2.91 0.76 9.94
N GLY A 15 3.80 0.41 10.87
CA GLY A 15 5.16 -0.03 10.54
C GLY A 15 5.44 -1.46 10.99
N PHE A 16 5.98 -2.27 10.08
CA PHE A 16 6.58 -3.57 10.36
C PHE A 16 8.09 -3.45 10.14
N ASN A 17 8.91 -3.76 11.15
CA ASN A 17 10.37 -3.64 11.08
C ASN A 17 11.08 -4.92 11.53
N GLY A 18 12.40 -4.99 11.33
CA GLY A 18 13.22 -6.15 11.68
C GLY A 18 12.75 -7.40 10.93
N ASN A 19 12.42 -8.47 11.66
CA ASN A 19 11.92 -9.74 11.13
C ASN A 19 10.40 -9.93 11.39
N SER A 20 9.66 -8.85 11.58
CA SER A 20 8.22 -8.92 11.88
C SER A 20 7.38 -9.38 10.67
N SER A 21 6.19 -9.93 10.95
CA SER A 21 5.25 -10.39 9.94
C SER A 21 3.86 -9.85 10.21
N ALA A 22 3.17 -9.40 9.15
CA ALA A 22 1.74 -9.14 9.18
C ALA A 22 0.90 -10.43 9.25
N SER A 23 1.53 -11.60 9.11
CA SER A 23 0.91 -12.93 9.14
C SER A 23 -0.31 -12.99 8.19
N SER A 24 -1.50 -13.34 8.69
CA SER A 24 -2.75 -13.36 7.94
C SER A 24 -3.63 -12.12 8.23
N GLY A 25 -3.01 -11.01 8.65
CA GLY A 25 -3.71 -9.79 8.99
C GLY A 25 -4.45 -9.17 7.81
N LYS A 26 -5.48 -8.39 8.12
CA LYS A 26 -6.27 -7.62 7.15
C LYS A 26 -6.11 -6.14 7.43
N PHE A 27 -5.68 -5.40 6.43
CA PHE A 27 -5.36 -3.99 6.57
C PHE A 27 -6.08 -3.17 5.51
N ILE A 28 -6.65 -2.05 5.95
CA ILE A 28 -7.27 -1.07 5.07
C ILE A 28 -6.45 0.21 5.18
N VAL A 29 -5.97 0.71 4.05
CA VAL A 29 -5.15 1.91 3.95
C VAL A 29 -5.94 2.95 3.19
N ASN A 30 -6.60 3.83 3.93
CA ASN A 30 -7.48 4.83 3.33
C ASN A 30 -6.69 6.01 2.75
N GLY A 31 -7.09 6.44 1.55
CA GLY A 31 -6.73 7.74 1.02
C GLY A 31 -7.29 8.88 1.88
N ALA A 32 -6.77 10.08 1.65
CA ALA A 32 -7.24 11.27 2.32
C ALA A 32 -8.62 11.71 1.79
N THR A 33 -9.37 12.39 2.66
CA THR A 33 -10.70 12.94 2.34
C THR A 33 -10.72 14.45 2.13
N ALA A 34 -9.60 15.12 2.44
CA ALA A 34 -9.42 16.55 2.26
C ALA A 34 -8.38 16.83 1.18
N ASN A 35 -8.58 17.93 0.46
CA ASN A 35 -7.65 18.42 -0.54
C ASN A 35 -6.27 18.69 0.10
N HIS A 36 -5.20 18.24 -0.56
CA HIS A 36 -3.81 18.33 -0.11
C HIS A 36 -3.49 17.67 1.25
N ALA A 37 -4.36 16.78 1.74
CA ALA A 37 -4.08 16.00 2.95
C ALA A 37 -3.35 14.69 2.62
N ASP A 38 -2.50 14.27 3.56
CA ASP A 38 -1.79 12.99 3.51
C ASP A 38 -2.71 11.82 3.81
N ALA A 39 -2.49 10.71 3.11
CA ALA A 39 -3.22 9.46 3.27
C ALA A 39 -2.60 8.55 4.33
N ALA A 40 -3.35 7.55 4.78
CA ALA A 40 -2.77 6.48 5.58
C ALA A 40 -1.69 5.72 4.82
N GLN A 41 -0.72 5.18 5.56
CA GLN A 41 0.36 4.39 4.99
C GLN A 41 0.73 3.16 5.84
N ILE A 42 1.21 2.13 5.14
CA ILE A 42 1.82 0.96 5.75
C ILE A 42 3.23 0.79 5.18
N VAL A 43 4.21 0.58 6.06
CA VAL A 43 5.61 0.41 5.68
C VAL A 43 6.16 -0.88 6.24
N PHE A 44 6.74 -1.70 5.36
CA PHE A 44 7.54 -2.87 5.71
C PHE A 44 9.01 -2.54 5.52
N GLY A 45 9.79 -2.68 6.60
CA GLY A 45 11.20 -2.37 6.67
C GLY A 45 12.10 -3.54 7.04
N ASN A 46 13.40 -3.39 6.79
CA ASN A 46 14.42 -4.41 7.01
C ASN A 46 14.08 -5.72 6.30
N SER A 47 13.79 -6.78 7.04
CA SER A 47 13.43 -8.11 6.53
C SER A 47 12.00 -8.48 6.94
N ALA A 48 11.15 -7.48 7.16
CA ALA A 48 9.75 -7.69 7.51
C ALA A 48 8.95 -8.24 6.32
N THR A 49 7.82 -8.89 6.60
CA THR A 49 6.98 -9.47 5.56
C THR A 49 5.49 -9.19 5.72
N ALA A 50 4.82 -8.95 4.60
CA ALA A 50 3.36 -8.92 4.52
C ALA A 50 2.71 -10.31 4.72
N GLY A 51 3.51 -11.39 4.70
CA GLY A 51 3.06 -12.75 5.02
C GLY A 51 2.01 -13.27 4.04
N HIS A 52 0.86 -13.68 4.58
CA HIS A 52 -0.34 -14.10 3.86
C HIS A 52 -1.45 -13.04 3.98
N GLY A 53 -1.09 -11.80 4.33
CA GLY A 53 -2.05 -10.75 4.64
C GLY A 53 -2.86 -10.29 3.44
N THR A 54 -3.97 -9.64 3.73
CA THR A 54 -4.78 -8.94 2.72
C THR A 54 -4.72 -7.44 2.98
N PHE A 55 -4.33 -6.69 1.96
CA PHE A 55 -4.14 -5.25 2.04
C PHE A 55 -4.99 -4.58 0.99
N THR A 56 -5.88 -3.70 1.44
CA THR A 56 -6.74 -2.91 0.55
C THR A 56 -6.37 -1.44 0.70
N LEU A 57 -5.82 -0.86 -0.36
CA LEU A 57 -5.48 0.55 -0.42
C LEU A 57 -6.57 1.29 -1.19
N HIS A 58 -7.02 2.42 -0.65
CA HIS A 58 -8.00 3.29 -1.30
C HIS A 58 -7.34 4.58 -1.76
N ALA A 59 -7.71 5.06 -2.94
CA ALA A 59 -7.34 6.38 -3.41
C ALA A 59 -7.91 7.50 -2.53
N GLY A 60 -7.42 8.72 -2.72
CA GLY A 60 -8.03 9.91 -2.16
C GLY A 60 -9.47 10.09 -2.65
N THR A 61 -10.34 10.67 -1.83
CA THR A 61 -11.78 10.80 -2.18
C THR A 61 -12.12 12.14 -2.85
N VAL A 62 -11.20 13.10 -2.88
CA VAL A 62 -11.36 14.40 -3.54
C VAL A 62 -10.10 14.78 -4.30
N SER A 63 -10.24 15.62 -5.33
CA SER A 63 -9.10 16.09 -6.13
C SER A 63 -7.99 16.68 -5.24
N GLY A 64 -6.75 16.27 -5.46
CA GLY A 64 -5.58 16.67 -4.69
C GLY A 64 -5.45 16.01 -3.31
N ALA A 65 -6.35 15.12 -2.90
CA ALA A 65 -6.17 14.30 -1.71
C ALA A 65 -5.24 13.12 -1.99
N GLY A 66 -4.31 12.84 -1.09
CA GLY A 66 -3.38 11.70 -1.22
C GLY A 66 -4.11 10.36 -1.27
N GLY A 67 -3.55 9.40 -2.01
CA GLY A 67 -4.00 8.01 -2.03
C GLY A 67 -3.29 7.16 -0.99
N GLY A 68 -3.95 6.11 -0.50
CA GLY A 68 -3.37 5.16 0.44
C GLY A 68 -2.08 4.56 -0.10
N LEU A 69 -1.09 4.42 0.78
CA LEU A 69 0.28 4.07 0.39
C LEU A 69 0.77 2.82 1.12
N MET A 70 1.36 1.89 0.38
CA MET A 70 2.06 0.73 0.92
C MET A 70 3.47 0.67 0.38
N ILE A 71 4.45 0.53 1.28
CA ILE A 71 5.87 0.56 0.95
C ILE A 71 6.55 -0.71 1.44
N PHE A 72 7.32 -1.35 0.57
CA PHE A 72 8.33 -2.34 0.91
C PHE A 72 9.72 -1.74 0.68
N ASN A 73 10.54 -1.67 1.72
CA ASN A 73 11.90 -1.12 1.63
C ASN A 73 12.97 -2.14 2.00
N GLN A 74 14.24 -1.81 1.72
CA GLN A 74 15.40 -2.63 2.08
C GLN A 74 15.26 -4.06 1.54
N THR A 75 15.09 -5.07 2.41
CA THR A 75 14.93 -6.48 2.02
C THR A 75 13.53 -7.01 2.34
N ALA A 76 12.56 -6.12 2.58
CA ALA A 76 11.21 -6.50 2.98
C ALA A 76 10.48 -7.26 1.87
N GLY A 77 9.57 -8.15 2.25
CA GLY A 77 8.89 -9.04 1.31
C GLY A 77 7.36 -8.98 1.35
N ALA A 78 6.73 -8.87 0.19
CA ALA A 78 5.27 -9.02 0.06
C ALA A 78 4.79 -10.46 0.35
N GLY A 79 5.69 -11.45 0.39
CA GLY A 79 5.35 -12.83 0.75
C GLY A 79 4.39 -13.46 -0.25
N SER A 80 3.25 -13.92 0.23
CA SER A 80 2.13 -14.42 -0.59
C SER A 80 0.85 -13.61 -0.34
N ALA A 81 1.02 -12.34 0.03
CA ALA A 81 -0.07 -11.43 0.34
C ALA A 81 -0.95 -11.17 -0.89
N THR A 82 -2.19 -10.76 -0.62
CA THR A 82 -3.08 -10.15 -1.62
C THR A 82 -3.06 -8.64 -1.45
N LEU A 83 -2.55 -7.93 -2.44
CA LEU A 83 -2.42 -6.47 -2.46
C LEU A 83 -3.43 -5.90 -3.44
N ILE A 84 -4.35 -5.08 -2.96
CA ILE A 84 -5.47 -4.53 -3.72
C ILE A 84 -5.33 -3.01 -3.72
N ALA A 85 -4.86 -2.44 -4.82
CA ALA A 85 -4.67 -1.01 -5.00
C ALA A 85 -5.82 -0.42 -5.81
N ASN A 86 -6.70 0.33 -5.14
CA ASN A 86 -7.87 0.95 -5.77
C ASN A 86 -7.60 2.39 -6.20
N GLY A 87 -8.05 2.73 -7.41
CA GLY A 87 -8.14 4.09 -7.90
C GLY A 87 -9.35 4.86 -7.34
N GLY A 88 -9.46 6.15 -7.64
CA GLY A 88 -10.56 6.99 -7.16
C GLY A 88 -10.60 8.40 -7.72
N SER A 89 -11.27 9.31 -7.01
CA SER A 89 -11.49 10.69 -7.45
C SER A 89 -10.37 11.66 -7.07
N GLY A 90 -9.52 11.28 -6.11
CA GLY A 90 -8.30 11.97 -5.73
C GLY A 90 -7.08 11.36 -6.39
N MET A 91 -5.95 11.34 -5.69
CA MET A 91 -4.78 10.59 -6.14
C MET A 91 -5.02 9.09 -5.93
N GLY A 92 -4.73 8.28 -6.95
CA GLY A 92 -4.73 6.82 -6.87
C GLY A 92 -3.92 6.27 -5.70
N SER A 93 -4.26 5.07 -5.24
CA SER A 93 -3.43 4.37 -4.24
C SER A 93 -2.15 3.80 -4.84
N HIS A 94 -1.14 3.57 -4.00
CA HIS A 94 0.21 3.22 -4.44
C HIS A 94 0.77 2.02 -3.67
N VAL A 95 1.30 1.04 -4.40
CA VAL A 95 2.13 -0.03 -3.85
C VAL A 95 3.54 0.14 -4.40
N SER A 96 4.52 0.41 -3.54
CA SER A 96 5.88 0.72 -3.95
C SER A 96 6.90 -0.28 -3.40
N PHE A 97 7.80 -0.74 -4.26
CA PHE A 97 8.92 -1.61 -3.94
C PHE A 97 10.24 -0.85 -4.14
N PHE A 98 11.03 -0.74 -3.07
CA PHE A 98 12.32 -0.05 -3.06
C PHE A 98 13.46 -1.00 -2.71
N GLY A 99 14.69 -0.63 -3.08
CA GLY A 99 15.90 -1.36 -2.71
C GLY A 99 15.85 -2.82 -3.18
N ASP A 100 16.21 -3.75 -2.30
CA ASP A 100 16.24 -5.19 -2.56
C ASP A 100 14.96 -5.90 -2.08
N SER A 101 13.84 -5.17 -1.99
CA SER A 101 12.57 -5.75 -1.54
C SER A 101 12.08 -6.83 -2.51
N THR A 102 11.23 -7.73 -2.04
CA THR A 102 10.76 -8.88 -2.84
C THR A 102 9.25 -8.93 -2.92
N GLY A 103 8.73 -9.31 -4.09
CA GLY A 103 7.30 -9.52 -4.29
C GLY A 103 6.83 -10.94 -3.92
N GLY A 104 7.74 -11.91 -3.93
CA GLY A 104 7.44 -13.31 -3.61
C GLY A 104 6.39 -13.89 -4.55
N THR A 105 5.40 -14.58 -3.99
CA THR A 105 4.23 -15.10 -4.72
C THR A 105 2.99 -14.23 -4.53
N ALA A 106 3.16 -12.98 -4.10
CA ALA A 106 2.05 -12.07 -3.87
C ALA A 106 1.20 -11.85 -5.13
N ARG A 107 -0.09 -11.66 -4.90
CA ARG A 107 -1.05 -11.25 -5.92
C ARG A 107 -1.29 -9.76 -5.80
N VAL A 108 -1.03 -9.02 -6.88
CA VAL A 108 -1.26 -7.58 -6.94
C VAL A 108 -2.40 -7.27 -7.90
N GLU A 109 -3.43 -6.60 -7.40
CA GLU A 109 -4.51 -6.05 -8.20
C GLU A 109 -4.43 -4.53 -8.21
N VAL A 110 -4.44 -3.95 -9.41
CA VAL A 110 -4.34 -2.50 -9.61
C VAL A 110 -5.55 -2.03 -10.40
N PHE A 111 -6.36 -1.16 -9.81
CA PHE A 111 -7.60 -0.66 -10.39
C PHE A 111 -7.51 0.84 -10.72
N GLY A 112 -8.04 1.26 -11.87
CA GLY A 112 -8.16 2.66 -12.24
C GLY A 112 -6.81 3.39 -12.27
N ASP A 113 -6.74 4.53 -11.57
CA ASP A 113 -5.54 5.37 -11.48
C ASP A 113 -4.57 4.94 -10.36
N ALA A 114 -4.82 3.81 -9.68
CA ALA A 114 -3.84 3.24 -8.77
C ALA A 114 -2.59 2.75 -9.53
N SER A 115 -1.49 2.65 -8.78
CA SER A 115 -0.20 2.26 -9.33
C SER A 115 0.54 1.25 -8.46
N MET A 116 1.36 0.46 -9.14
CA MET A 116 2.43 -0.34 -8.55
C MET A 116 3.75 0.22 -9.09
N ASP A 117 4.61 0.68 -8.19
CA ASP A 117 5.88 1.35 -8.53
C ASP A 117 7.08 0.47 -8.15
N ILE A 118 8.00 0.30 -9.11
CA ILE A 118 9.27 -0.42 -8.98
C ILE A 118 10.45 0.43 -9.48
N GLY A 119 10.24 1.71 -9.78
CA GLY A 119 11.24 2.58 -10.41
C GLY A 119 12.49 2.82 -9.55
N SER A 120 12.37 2.61 -8.23
CA SER A 120 13.47 2.71 -7.27
C SER A 120 13.86 1.35 -6.67
N HIS A 121 13.48 0.26 -7.34
CA HIS A 121 13.90 -1.10 -7.01
C HIS A 121 15.26 -1.42 -7.64
N ASN A 122 16.11 -2.15 -6.93
CA ASN A 122 17.43 -2.52 -7.40
C ASN A 122 17.35 -3.64 -8.47
N ALA A 123 18.33 -3.69 -9.36
CA ALA A 123 18.49 -4.81 -10.29
C ALA A 123 18.62 -6.16 -9.52
N PRO A 124 18.16 -7.31 -10.07
CA PRO A 124 17.73 -7.53 -11.45
C PRO A 124 16.26 -7.20 -11.73
N GLY A 125 15.53 -6.67 -10.74
CA GLY A 125 14.10 -6.37 -10.84
C GLY A 125 13.26 -7.19 -9.86
N LEU A 126 11.95 -6.96 -9.90
CA LEU A 126 10.99 -7.50 -8.94
C LEU A 126 10.23 -8.71 -9.51
N THR A 127 10.21 -9.81 -8.78
CA THR A 127 9.31 -10.95 -9.03
C THR A 127 8.11 -10.89 -8.10
N VAL A 128 6.91 -11.05 -8.66
CA VAL A 128 5.63 -11.24 -7.95
C VAL A 128 4.89 -12.45 -8.52
N GLY A 129 3.93 -13.01 -7.78
CA GLY A 129 3.15 -14.15 -8.24
C GLY A 129 2.25 -13.81 -9.43
N SER A 130 1.53 -12.69 -9.35
CA SER A 130 0.71 -12.20 -10.46
C SER A 130 0.42 -10.71 -10.31
N VAL A 131 0.35 -9.99 -11.45
CA VAL A 131 -0.18 -8.63 -11.53
C VAL A 131 -1.43 -8.64 -12.39
N ILE A 132 -2.53 -8.10 -11.88
CA ILE A 132 -3.76 -7.90 -12.63
C ILE A 132 -4.06 -6.41 -12.63
N ARG A 133 -4.21 -5.83 -13.83
CA ARG A 133 -4.58 -4.43 -14.00
C ARG A 133 -5.98 -4.33 -14.60
N PHE A 134 -6.83 -3.54 -13.94
CA PHE A 134 -8.18 -3.24 -14.38
C PHE A 134 -8.23 -1.77 -14.82
N GLY A 135 -8.59 -1.57 -16.09
CA GLY A 135 -8.73 -0.25 -16.71
C GLY A 135 -10.05 0.43 -16.40
#